data_AF-A0A7D5GG86-F1
#
_entry.id   AF-A0A7D5GG86-F1
#
_cell.length_a   1.000
_cell.length_b   1.000
_cell.length_c   1.000
_cell.angle_alpha   90.00
_cell.angle_beta   90.00
_cell.angle_gamma   90.00
#
_symmetry.space_group_name_H-M   'P 1'
#
loop_
_entity.id
_entity.type
_entity.pdbx_description
1 polymer ?
#
loop_
_entity_poly.entity_id
_entity_poly.type
_entity_poly.pdbx_seq_one_letter_code
_entity_poly.pdbx_strand_id
1 'polypeptide(L)' 'MIGPRDDAPLQCPDCRAAIDERDPLLDWCLCDDCEVALDADGERIT' A
#
# COMPACT_ATOMS: atom_id res chain seq x y z
N MET A 1 5.52 -13.56 20.50
CA MET A 1 4.94 -13.93 19.20
C MET A 1 4.10 -12.75 18.75
N ILE A 2 4.60 -11.96 17.81
CA ILE A 2 3.83 -10.86 17.23
C ILE A 2 2.98 -11.53 16.14
N GLY A 3 1.65 -11.55 16.33
CA GLY A 3 0.72 -12.11 15.35
C GLY A 3 0.80 -11.36 14.02
N PRO A 4 0.37 -11.96 12.90
CA PRO A 4 0.29 -11.26 11.62
C PRO A 4 -0.55 -10.01 11.85
N ARG A 5 0.05 -8.84 11.65
CA ARG A 5 -0.66 -7.58 11.67
C ARG A 5 -1.76 -7.70 10.63
N ASP A 6 -3.00 -7.72 11.11
CA ASP A 6 -4.20 -7.54 10.31
C ASP A 6 -4.21 -6.07 9.83
N ASP A 7 -3.20 -5.69 9.06
CA ASP A 7 -3.24 -4.50 8.22
C ASP A 7 -4.06 -4.94 7.01
N ALA A 8 -5.33 -4.56 6.99
CA ALA A 8 -6.19 -4.84 5.84
C ALA A 8 -5.43 -4.42 4.57
N PRO A 9 -5.38 -5.27 3.52
CA PRO A 9 -4.60 -4.97 2.32
C PRO A 9 -5.06 -3.64 1.76
N LEU A 10 -4.17 -2.65 1.78
CA LEU A 10 -4.44 -1.33 1.25
C LEU A 10 -4.74 -1.52 -0.24
N GLN A 11 -5.89 -1.03 -0.71
CA GLN A 11 -6.25 -1.18 -2.11
C GLN A 11 -5.89 0.07 -2.86
N CYS A 12 -5.25 -0.09 -4.02
CA CYS A 12 -5.00 1.04 -4.90
C CYS A 12 -6.33 1.69 -5.31
N PRO A 13 -6.52 3.00 -5.17
CA PRO A 13 -7.76 3.67 -5.55
C PRO A 13 -8.03 3.64 -7.07
N ASP A 14 -6.98 3.45 -7.89
CA ASP A 14 -7.06 3.47 -9.36
C ASP A 14 -7.46 2.10 -9.93
N CYS A 15 -6.68 1.06 -9.62
CA CYS A 15 -6.87 -0.30 -10.17
C CYS A 15 -7.55 -1.26 -9.19
N ARG A 16 -7.73 -0.88 -7.92
CA ARG A 16 -8.21 -1.75 -6.82
C ARG A 16 -7.35 -2.99 -6.56
N ALA A 17 -6.12 -3.00 -7.04
CA ALA A 17 -5.15 -4.04 -6.70
C ALA A 17 -4.84 -3.97 -5.20
N ALA A 18 -4.62 -5.14 -4.60
CA ALA A 18 -4.13 -5.25 -3.24
C ALA A 18 -2.67 -4.83 -3.19
N ILE A 19 -2.31 -4.05 -2.18
CA ILE A 19 -0.94 -3.65 -1.88
C ILE A 19 -0.52 -4.47 -0.67
N ASP A 20 0.17 -5.57 -0.95
CA ASP A 20 0.50 -6.60 0.04
C ASP A 20 1.65 -6.21 0.97
N GLU A 21 2.52 -5.29 0.57
CA GLU A 21 3.72 -4.93 1.35
C GLU A 21 3.90 -3.42 1.47
N ARG A 22 3.56 -2.90 2.66
CA ARG A 22 3.96 -1.56 3.10
C ARG A 22 5.37 -1.65 3.69
N ASP A 23 6.34 -1.06 2.99
CA ASP A 23 7.72 -1.00 3.49
C ASP A 23 7.76 -0.06 4.72
N PRO A 24 8.08 -0.55 5.93
CA PRO A 24 8.01 0.27 7.15
C PRO A 24 9.05 1.39 7.20
N LEU A 25 10.00 1.40 6.26
CA LEU A 25 10.98 2.47 6.06
C LEU A 25 10.52 3.54 5.08
N LEU A 26 9.46 3.29 4.30
CA LEU A 26 8.91 4.22 3.33
C LEU A 26 7.52 4.65 3.78
N ASP A 27 7.31 5.97 3.93
CA ASP A 27 5.98 6.56 4.15
C ASP A 27 5.08 6.49 2.90
N TRP A 28 5.47 5.70 1.91
CA TRP A 28 4.77 5.52 0.64
C TRP A 28 4.99 4.11 0.08
N CYS A 29 4.10 3.67 -0.79
CA CYS A 29 4.14 2.38 -1.48
C CYS A 29 3.85 2.56 -2.96
N LEU A 30 4.40 1.67 -3.78
CA LEU A 30 4.08 1.61 -5.20
C LEU A 30 3.08 0.49 -5.43
N CYS A 31 2.03 0.76 -6.19
CA CYS A 31 1.18 -0.32 -6.69
C CYS A 31 1.89 -1.04 -7.84
N ASP A 32 2.11 -2.35 -7.72
CA ASP A 32 2.75 -3.16 -8.77
C ASP A 32 1.96 -3.22 -10.09
N ASP A 33 0.64 -3.00 -10.04
CA ASP A 33 -0.24 -3.17 -11.20
C ASP A 33 -0.28 -1.94 -12.10
N CYS A 34 -0.30 -0.74 -11.49
CA CYS A 34 -0.43 0.54 -12.21
C CYS A 34 0.76 1.48 -11.99
N GLU A 35 1.78 1.05 -11.26
CA GLU A 35 3.00 1.81 -10.94
C GLU A 35 2.69 3.17 -10.27
N VAL A 36 1.57 3.25 -9.55
CA VAL A 36 1.13 4.46 -8.85
C VAL A 36 1.75 4.51 -7.46
N ALA A 37 2.38 5.63 -7.13
CA ALA A 37 2.83 5.93 -5.77
C ALA A 37 1.64 6.37 -4.89
N LEU A 38 1.51 5.72 -3.74
CA LEU A 38 0.47 5.96 -2.75
C LEU A 38 1.14 6.21 -1.40
N ASP A 39 0.56 7.06 -0.56
CA ASP A 39 1.06 7.35 0.77
C ASP A 39 0.65 6.27 1.80
N ALA A 40 1.07 6.48 3.04
CA ALA A 40 0.73 5.65 4.20
C ALA A 40 -0.78 5.50 4.47
N ASP A 41 -1.61 6.39 3.93
CA ASP A 41 -3.08 6.38 4.04
C ASP A 41 -3.74 5.77 2.79
N GLY A 42 -2.97 5.47 1.74
CA GLY A 42 -3.46 4.95 0.47
C GLY A 42 -3.95 6.03 -0.50
N GLU A 43 -3.63 7.29 -0.23
CA GLU A 43 -3.89 8.40 -1.14
C GLU A 43 -2.77 8.54 -2.16
N ARG A 44 -3.11 9.00 -3.36
CA ARG A 44 -2.16 9.13 -4.47
C ARG A 44 -1.23 10.30 -4.26
N ILE A 45 0.07 10.02 -4.18
CA ILE A 45 1.11 11.03 -4.17
C ILE A 45 1.44 11.36 -5.62
N THR A 46 0.91 12.48 -6.10
CA THR A 46 1.15 13.00 -7.46
C THR A 46 2.39 13.89 -7.52
#